data_AF-A0A315WXY7-F1
#
_entry.id   AF-A0A315WXY7-F1
#
_cell.length_a   1.000
_cell.length_b   1.000
_cell.length_c   1.000
_cell.angle_alpha   90.00
_cell.angle_beta   90.00
_cell.angle_gamma   90.00
#
_symmetry.space_group_name_H-M   'P 1'
#
loop_
_entity.id
_entity.type
_entity.pdbx_description
1 polymer ?
#
loop_
_entity_poly.entity_id
_entity_poly.type
_entity_poly.pdbx_seq_one_letter_code
_entity_poly.pdbx_strand_id
1 'polypeptide(L)'
;MPRPRQLLQLLRYDSLDRLQLMTEQGHVARLKFYRHNSLSSEVQGAHSATVMRHERQLLGVSRSVSGTAQATLLVHDLQCCVLQQLDTESCQRFSYLPFGFAAGIGNAPATLAFNGEHPLPSSAQYLLGNYRVFSPVLMRFTRPDSWSPFGKGGLNAYAYCLGDPLNRTDPSGRSPWQLAKLLVKSRQSAKHSGTFFKPAEIVDQIGADATIFVDGYKGKLRLNISGHGASLPDGSLYLKYGSQNFTVDAIAGSLASQFNLDDFGSIRTLICHSAETPGNISGGRSFAQQLADATQLPVKGFSGEVTAQNLNKKTRRPLAKIGVVKTNPHYNYHALTFYPQTPRTSAIRRP
;
A
#
# COMPACT_ATOMS: atom_id res chain seq x y z
N MET A 1 -49.52 3.42 19.26
CA MET A 1 -49.23 4.12 17.98
C MET A 1 -47.75 3.98 17.68
N PRO A 2 -47.33 3.55 16.48
CA PRO A 2 -45.92 3.60 16.11
C PRO A 2 -45.48 5.07 16.08
N ARG A 3 -44.35 5.39 16.72
CA ARG A 3 -43.79 6.75 16.69
C ARG A 3 -43.57 7.16 15.22
N PRO A 4 -43.92 8.39 14.81
CA PRO A 4 -43.65 8.85 13.45
C PRO A 4 -42.15 8.70 13.16
N ARG A 5 -41.82 8.15 11.98
CA ARG A 5 -40.42 8.02 11.55
C ARG A 5 -39.83 9.42 11.41
N GLN A 6 -38.99 9.80 12.36
CA GLN A 6 -38.27 11.05 12.33
C GLN A 6 -36.99 10.86 11.53
N LEU A 7 -36.79 11.69 10.50
CA LEU A 7 -35.57 11.69 9.71
C LEU A 7 -34.43 12.27 10.57
N LEU A 8 -33.53 11.41 11.03
CA LEU A 8 -32.39 11.83 11.86
C LEU A 8 -31.25 12.42 11.02
N GLN A 9 -31.00 11.84 9.84
CA GLN A 9 -29.91 12.24 8.96
C GLN A 9 -30.26 11.94 7.49
N LEU A 10 -29.85 12.83 6.60
CA LEU A 10 -29.96 12.70 5.14
C LEU A 10 -28.59 12.87 4.51
N LEU A 11 -28.19 11.89 3.71
CA LEU A 11 -26.93 11.90 2.97
C LEU A 11 -27.23 11.99 1.46
N ARG A 12 -26.55 12.88 0.73
CA ARG A 12 -26.60 12.97 -0.73
C ARG A 12 -25.21 12.79 -1.30
N TYR A 13 -25.15 12.09 -2.43
CA TYR A 13 -23.91 11.76 -3.11
C TYR A 13 -23.88 12.40 -4.49
N ASP A 14 -22.67 12.73 -4.96
CA ASP A 14 -22.48 13.13 -6.35
C ASP A 14 -22.37 11.92 -7.28
N SER A 15 -22.23 12.15 -8.59
CA SER A 15 -22.12 11.08 -9.61
C SER A 15 -20.83 10.26 -9.53
N LEU A 16 -19.91 10.59 -8.63
CA LEU A 16 -18.68 9.85 -8.35
C LEU A 16 -18.76 9.12 -7.00
N ASP A 17 -19.98 8.93 -6.48
CA ASP A 17 -20.29 8.29 -5.20
C ASP A 17 -19.72 9.00 -3.97
N ARG A 18 -19.36 10.28 -4.06
CA ARG A 18 -18.79 11.04 -2.94
C ARG A 18 -19.89 11.75 -2.17
N LEU A 19 -19.80 11.74 -0.83
CA LEU A 19 -20.78 12.39 0.04
C LEU A 19 -20.74 13.91 -0.14
N GLN A 20 -21.69 14.49 -0.88
CA GLN A 20 -21.69 15.91 -1.23
C GLN A 20 -22.44 16.77 -0.20
N LEU A 21 -23.56 16.26 0.32
CA LEU A 21 -24.41 16.98 1.26
C LEU A 21 -24.81 16.07 2.41
N MET A 22 -24.79 16.61 3.61
CA MET A 22 -25.27 15.96 4.82
C MET A 22 -26.16 16.89 5.61
N THR A 23 -27.37 16.45 5.90
CA THR A 23 -28.32 17.19 6.76
C THR A 23 -28.62 16.34 7.98
N GLU A 24 -28.40 16.89 9.16
CA GLU A 24 -28.73 16.27 10.43
C GLU A 24 -29.88 17.03 11.07
N GLN A 25 -30.73 16.31 11.82
CA GLN A 25 -31.85 16.94 12.50
C GLN A 25 -31.36 18.09 13.40
N GLY A 26 -32.00 19.25 13.27
CA GLY A 26 -31.67 20.44 14.06
C GLY A 26 -30.37 21.16 13.67
N HIS A 27 -29.70 20.73 12.59
CA HIS A 27 -28.44 21.33 12.14
C HIS A 27 -28.55 21.85 10.72
N VAL A 28 -27.79 22.93 10.44
CA VAL A 28 -27.61 23.45 9.08
C VAL A 28 -26.88 22.39 8.25
N ALA A 29 -27.32 22.21 7.00
CA ALA A 29 -26.73 21.25 6.09
C ALA A 29 -25.23 21.53 5.84
N ARG A 30 -24.44 20.47 5.75
CA ARG A 30 -23.01 20.51 5.47
C ARG A 30 -22.74 20.12 4.03
N LEU A 31 -22.11 21.02 3.28
CA LEU A 31 -21.62 20.79 1.93
C LEU A 31 -20.15 20.37 1.99
N LYS A 32 -19.80 19.31 1.27
CA LYS A 32 -18.43 18.78 1.20
C LYS A 32 -17.91 18.88 -0.23
N PHE A 33 -16.67 19.32 -0.36
CA PHE A 33 -15.98 19.52 -1.64
C PHE A 33 -14.71 18.68 -1.68
N TYR A 34 -14.42 18.07 -2.82
CA TYR A 34 -13.39 17.05 -2.95
C TYR A 34 -12.33 17.42 -3.98
N ARG A 35 -11.07 17.07 -3.68
CA ARG A 35 -9.94 17.14 -4.61
C ARG A 35 -9.28 15.76 -4.64
N HIS A 36 -9.27 15.14 -5.82
CA HIS A 36 -8.79 13.76 -6.03
C HIS A 36 -9.40 12.76 -5.02
N ASN A 37 -10.73 12.76 -4.87
CA ASN A 37 -11.52 11.91 -3.97
C ASN A 37 -11.31 12.07 -2.45
N SER A 38 -10.47 13.00 -2.03
CA SER A 38 -10.28 13.33 -0.61
C SER A 38 -10.91 14.68 -0.28
N LEU A 39 -11.44 14.82 0.93
CA LEU A 39 -12.14 16.03 1.41
C LEU A 39 -11.23 17.26 1.38
N SER A 40 -11.55 18.24 0.55
CA SER A 40 -10.81 19.50 0.39
C SER A 40 -11.36 20.58 1.31
N SER A 41 -12.67 20.79 1.27
CA SER A 41 -13.34 21.84 2.03
C SER A 41 -14.73 21.42 2.47
N GLU A 42 -15.19 22.00 3.57
CA GLU A 42 -16.54 21.82 4.10
C GLU A 42 -17.16 23.20 4.39
N VAL A 43 -18.44 23.36 4.08
CA VAL A 43 -19.20 24.59 4.37
C VAL A 43 -20.47 24.23 5.11
N GLN A 44 -20.75 24.91 6.21
CA GLN A 44 -21.94 24.76 7.03
C GLN A 44 -22.43 26.14 7.50
N GLY A 45 -23.43 26.68 6.81
CA GLY A 45 -23.92 28.04 7.09
C GLY A 45 -22.80 29.09 6.93
N ALA A 46 -22.54 29.87 7.96
CA ALA A 46 -21.47 30.87 8.00
C ALA A 46 -20.07 30.28 8.28
N HIS A 47 -20.00 28.99 8.61
CA HIS A 47 -18.74 28.30 8.86
C HIS A 47 -18.21 27.68 7.57
N SER A 48 -16.91 27.83 7.34
CA SER A 48 -16.19 27.10 6.29
C SER A 48 -14.90 26.53 6.86
N ALA A 49 -14.46 25.41 6.31
CA ALA A 49 -13.17 24.82 6.65
C ALA A 49 -12.49 24.28 5.40
N THR A 50 -11.17 24.45 5.32
CA THR A 50 -10.35 23.95 4.22
C THR A 50 -9.17 23.15 4.78
N VAL A 51 -9.01 21.93 4.28
CA VAL A 51 -7.92 21.03 4.62
C VAL A 51 -6.70 21.37 3.78
N MET A 52 -5.59 21.67 4.45
CA MET A 52 -4.28 21.84 3.83
C MET A 52 -3.52 20.52 3.87
N ARG A 53 -3.16 20.01 2.70
CA ARG A 53 -2.40 18.76 2.56
C ARG A 53 -1.50 18.75 1.34
N HIS A 54 -0.39 18.03 1.46
CA HIS A 54 0.49 17.69 0.36
C HIS A 54 0.43 16.18 0.14
N GLU A 55 -0.16 15.76 -0.97
CA GLU A 55 -0.50 14.34 -1.23
C GLU A 55 -1.33 13.75 -0.08
N ARG A 56 -0.78 12.75 0.63
CA ARG A 56 -1.39 12.11 1.81
C ARG A 56 -1.02 12.80 3.13
N GLN A 57 -0.04 13.70 3.15
CA GLN A 57 0.41 14.35 4.38
C GLN A 57 -0.53 15.50 4.77
N LEU A 58 -1.12 15.40 5.96
CA LEU A 58 -2.00 16.41 6.51
C LEU A 58 -1.17 17.50 7.18
N LEU A 59 -1.32 18.74 6.73
CA LEU A 59 -0.56 19.87 7.28
C LEU A 59 -1.39 20.65 8.31
N GLY A 60 -2.66 20.89 7.99
CA GLY A 60 -3.51 21.74 8.82
C GLY A 60 -4.94 21.84 8.31
N VAL A 61 -5.78 22.52 9.08
CA VAL A 61 -7.13 22.94 8.68
C VAL A 61 -7.26 24.44 8.95
N SER A 62 -7.67 25.20 7.93
CA SER A 62 -8.09 26.59 8.11
C SER A 62 -9.59 26.61 8.28
N ARG A 63 -10.08 27.13 9.41
CA ARG A 63 -11.51 27.28 9.71
C ARG A 63 -11.85 28.75 9.72
N SER A 64 -12.90 29.14 8.99
CA SER A 64 -13.39 30.49 8.99
C SER A 64 -14.84 30.55 9.43
N VAL A 65 -15.14 31.58 10.23
CA VAL A 65 -16.50 31.94 10.63
C VAL A 65 -16.71 33.39 10.24
N SER A 66 -17.69 33.66 9.37
CA SER A 66 -18.04 35.02 8.94
C SER A 66 -16.84 35.86 8.47
N GLY A 67 -15.85 35.25 7.81
CA GLY A 67 -14.68 35.92 7.25
C GLY A 67 -13.44 35.96 8.13
N THR A 68 -13.55 35.68 9.44
CA THR A 68 -12.39 35.53 10.32
C THR A 68 -11.87 34.10 10.22
N ALA A 69 -10.58 33.91 9.93
CA ALA A 69 -9.98 32.59 9.76
C ALA A 69 -8.99 32.26 10.89
N GLN A 70 -9.02 31.01 11.35
CA GLN A 70 -8.09 30.44 12.30
C GLN A 70 -7.45 29.19 11.68
N ALA A 71 -6.14 29.05 11.82
CA ALA A 71 -5.40 27.89 11.35
C ALA A 71 -5.12 26.92 12.51
N THR A 72 -5.40 25.65 12.30
CA THR A 72 -5.04 24.55 13.20
C THR A 72 -4.04 23.64 12.49
N LEU A 73 -2.87 23.44 13.07
CA LEU A 73 -1.88 22.47 12.58
C LEU A 73 -2.27 21.05 13.02
N LEU A 74 -2.09 20.09 12.13
CA LEU A 74 -2.38 18.68 12.40
C LEU A 74 -1.06 17.91 12.58
N VAL A 75 -0.93 17.22 13.71
CA VAL A 75 0.16 16.25 13.93
C VAL A 75 -0.41 14.86 13.78
N HIS A 76 0.20 14.03 12.95
CA HIS A 76 -0.31 12.70 12.62
C HIS A 76 0.79 11.64 12.57
N ASP A 77 0.40 10.36 12.65
CA ASP A 77 1.30 9.22 12.50
C ASP A 77 1.53 8.83 11.02
N LEU A 78 2.19 7.68 10.79
CA LEU A 78 2.46 7.16 9.44
C LEU A 78 1.19 6.74 8.67
N GLN A 79 0.11 6.40 9.38
CA GLN A 79 -1.18 6.07 8.79
C GLN A 79 -2.04 7.32 8.52
N CYS A 80 -1.55 8.49 8.94
CA CYS A 80 -2.27 9.77 8.96
C CYS A 80 -3.32 9.88 10.06
N CYS A 81 -3.28 9.04 11.10
CA CYS A 81 -4.10 9.22 12.29
C CYS A 81 -3.71 10.52 13.00
N VAL A 82 -4.65 11.45 13.13
CA VAL A 82 -4.42 12.76 13.75
C VAL A 82 -4.27 12.61 15.27
N LEU A 83 -3.05 12.72 15.77
CA LEU A 83 -2.70 12.56 17.18
C LEU A 83 -2.83 13.87 17.97
N GLN A 84 -2.57 15.01 17.32
CA GLN A 84 -2.69 16.32 17.96
C GLN A 84 -3.22 17.38 16.99
N GLN A 85 -3.95 18.33 17.54
CA GLN A 85 -4.38 19.55 16.89
C GLN A 85 -3.83 20.73 17.68
N LEU A 86 -3.12 21.62 16.99
CA LEU A 86 -2.48 22.78 17.58
C LEU A 86 -3.03 24.04 16.93
N ASP A 87 -3.70 24.88 17.69
CA ASP A 87 -4.04 26.24 17.28
C ASP A 87 -3.20 27.25 18.10
N THR A 88 -3.48 28.54 17.94
CA THR A 88 -2.73 29.61 18.61
C THR A 88 -2.88 29.62 20.13
N GLU A 89 -3.93 29.00 20.67
CA GLU A 89 -4.33 29.11 22.07
C GLU A 89 -4.38 27.75 22.79
N SER A 90 -4.47 26.65 22.04
CA SER A 90 -4.76 25.34 22.57
C SER A 90 -4.02 24.21 21.85
N CYS A 91 -3.77 23.13 22.60
CA CYS A 91 -3.25 21.87 22.08
C CYS A 91 -4.19 20.74 22.50
N GLN A 92 -4.97 20.22 21.55
CA GLN A 92 -5.82 19.06 21.77
C GLN A 92 -5.06 17.79 21.36
N ARG A 93 -5.12 16.75 22.20
CA ARG A 93 -4.48 15.46 21.94
C ARG A 93 -5.52 14.36 21.85
N PHE A 94 -5.25 13.38 21.00
CA PHE A 94 -6.10 12.23 20.76
C PHE A 94 -5.33 10.94 20.99
N SER A 95 -6.03 9.89 21.39
CA SER A 95 -5.50 8.54 21.53
C SER A 95 -6.50 7.57 20.92
N TYR A 96 -6.01 6.74 20.00
CA TYR A 96 -6.84 5.79 19.27
C TYR A 96 -6.56 4.38 19.74
N LEU A 97 -7.60 3.57 19.85
CA LEU A 97 -7.47 2.12 19.86
C LEU A 97 -7.01 1.62 18.48
N PRO A 98 -6.49 0.39 18.35
CA PRO A 98 -5.95 -0.13 17.10
C PRO A 98 -6.89 -0.02 15.89
N PHE A 99 -8.20 -0.14 16.12
CA PHE A 99 -9.22 -0.03 15.08
C PHE A 99 -9.76 1.41 14.89
N GLY A 100 -9.08 2.42 15.43
CA GLY A 100 -9.40 3.82 15.20
C GLY A 100 -10.48 4.41 16.11
N PHE A 101 -10.92 3.70 17.14
CA PHE A 101 -11.84 4.27 18.12
C PHE A 101 -11.10 5.27 19.02
N ALA A 102 -11.61 6.49 19.11
CA ALA A 102 -11.20 7.47 20.10
C ALA A 102 -12.42 8.20 20.66
N ALA A 103 -12.42 8.44 21.98
CA ALA A 103 -13.44 9.27 22.62
C ALA A 103 -13.16 10.75 22.34
N GLY A 104 -14.22 11.55 22.21
CA GLY A 104 -14.08 13.01 22.12
C GLY A 104 -13.51 13.53 20.80
N ILE A 105 -13.58 12.76 19.71
CA ILE A 105 -13.34 13.32 18.37
C ILE A 105 -14.40 14.40 18.12
N GLY A 106 -13.96 15.64 17.93
CA GLY A 106 -14.84 16.78 17.77
C GLY A 106 -15.70 16.71 16.50
N ASN A 107 -16.83 17.40 16.50
CA ASN A 107 -17.75 17.50 15.35
C ASN A 107 -17.49 18.72 14.47
N ALA A 108 -16.33 19.36 14.63
CA ALA A 108 -15.99 20.59 13.91
C ALA A 108 -15.94 20.37 12.39
N PRO A 109 -16.22 21.40 11.57
CA PRO A 109 -16.12 21.28 10.12
C PRO A 109 -14.73 20.83 9.68
N ALA A 110 -14.72 19.93 8.68
CA ALA A 110 -13.51 19.30 8.14
C ALA A 110 -12.59 18.66 9.19
N THR A 111 -13.17 18.05 10.23
CA THR A 111 -12.40 17.28 11.22
C THR A 111 -11.80 16.04 10.57
N LEU A 112 -10.50 15.85 10.71
CA LEU A 112 -9.79 14.65 10.29
C LEU A 112 -9.31 13.90 11.53
N ALA A 113 -9.44 12.58 11.51
CA ALA A 113 -9.15 11.74 12.67
C ALA A 113 -8.34 10.49 12.25
N PHE A 114 -8.89 9.30 12.47
CA PHE A 114 -8.28 8.02 12.10
C PHE A 114 -7.97 7.96 10.60
N ASN A 115 -6.76 7.53 10.23
CA ASN A 115 -6.27 7.44 8.86
C ASN A 115 -6.39 8.71 8.00
N GLY A 116 -6.51 9.88 8.64
CA GLY A 116 -6.76 11.13 7.97
C GLY A 116 -8.15 11.22 7.32
N GLU A 117 -9.07 10.36 7.74
CA GLU A 117 -10.44 10.30 7.25
C GLU A 117 -11.36 11.17 8.09
N HIS A 118 -12.43 11.64 7.44
CA HIS A 118 -13.45 12.44 8.09
C HIS A 118 -14.52 11.52 8.71
N PRO A 119 -14.73 11.55 10.04
CA PRO A 119 -15.79 10.76 10.66
C PRO A 119 -17.17 11.29 10.25
N LEU A 120 -18.13 10.39 10.07
CA LEU A 120 -19.54 10.76 10.02
C LEU A 120 -19.93 11.33 11.39
N PRO A 121 -20.56 12.52 11.46
CA PRO A 121 -20.94 13.08 12.74
C PRO A 121 -21.95 12.18 13.44
N SER A 122 -22.03 12.33 14.76
CA SER A 122 -22.86 11.54 15.70
C SER A 122 -22.51 10.05 15.84
N SER A 123 -22.03 9.39 14.78
CA SER A 123 -21.73 7.95 14.78
C SER A 123 -20.24 7.61 14.94
N ALA A 124 -19.34 8.57 14.68
CA ALA A 124 -17.89 8.36 14.68
C ALA A 124 -17.43 7.19 13.77
N GLN A 125 -18.19 6.93 12.70
CA GLN A 125 -17.87 5.93 11.69
C GLN A 125 -17.17 6.58 10.49
N TYR A 126 -16.44 5.81 9.70
CA TYR A 126 -15.65 6.35 8.59
C TYR A 126 -16.14 5.81 7.25
N LEU A 127 -16.46 6.69 6.29
CA LEU A 127 -16.82 6.29 4.93
C LEU A 127 -15.55 6.12 4.08
N LEU A 128 -14.97 4.92 4.09
CA LEU A 128 -13.71 4.64 3.40
C LEU A 128 -13.92 4.44 1.91
N GLY A 129 -13.04 5.05 1.10
CA GLY A 129 -13.06 5.00 -0.36
C GLY A 129 -14.33 5.55 -1.01
N ASN A 130 -15.13 6.31 -0.27
CA ASN A 130 -16.50 6.66 -0.64
C ASN A 130 -17.40 5.44 -0.92
N TYR A 131 -17.04 4.27 -0.40
CA TYR A 131 -17.65 2.99 -0.77
C TYR A 131 -18.31 2.28 0.42
N ARG A 132 -17.58 2.10 1.52
CA ARG A 132 -18.08 1.36 2.70
C ARG A 132 -17.87 2.12 3.99
N VAL A 133 -18.87 2.04 4.86
CA VAL A 133 -18.78 2.60 6.20
C VAL A 133 -18.10 1.60 7.12
N PHE A 134 -16.96 2.00 7.67
CA PHE A 134 -16.20 1.31 8.70
C PHE A 134 -16.65 1.79 10.08
N SER A 135 -16.92 0.85 10.98
CA SER A 135 -17.24 1.12 12.38
C SER A 135 -16.05 0.76 13.26
N PRO A 136 -15.39 1.74 13.88
CA PRO A 136 -14.30 1.49 14.84
C PRO A 136 -14.76 0.67 16.06
N VAL A 137 -16.02 0.85 16.47
CA VAL A 137 -16.61 0.14 17.61
C VAL A 137 -16.84 -1.33 17.29
N LEU A 138 -17.36 -1.63 16.08
CA LEU A 138 -17.56 -3.01 15.64
C LEU A 138 -16.29 -3.65 15.04
N MET A 139 -15.23 -2.85 14.87
CA MET A 139 -13.94 -3.23 14.28
C MET A 139 -14.07 -3.83 12.88
N ARG A 140 -15.09 -3.41 12.12
CA ARG A 140 -15.43 -3.99 10.80
C ARG A 140 -16.22 -3.03 9.93
N PHE A 141 -16.37 -3.37 8.65
CA PHE A 141 -17.31 -2.69 7.75
C PHE A 141 -18.76 -3.05 8.10
N THR A 142 -19.67 -2.12 7.86
CA THR A 142 -21.12 -2.31 8.09
C THR A 142 -21.84 -2.93 6.89
N ARG A 143 -21.16 -3.03 5.74
CA ARG A 143 -21.66 -3.61 4.49
C ARG A 143 -20.64 -4.62 3.95
N PRO A 144 -21.09 -5.75 3.34
CA PRO A 144 -20.17 -6.69 2.71
C PRO A 144 -19.49 -6.06 1.49
N ASP A 145 -18.23 -6.45 1.26
CA ASP A 145 -17.49 -6.10 0.04
C ASP A 145 -18.01 -6.89 -1.17
N SER A 146 -18.24 -6.18 -2.27
CA SER A 146 -18.59 -6.78 -3.57
C SER A 146 -17.47 -7.64 -4.16
N TRP A 147 -16.22 -7.42 -3.75
CA TRP A 147 -15.09 -8.22 -4.21
C TRP A 147 -14.80 -9.41 -3.30
N SER A 148 -15.53 -9.60 -2.21
CA SER A 148 -15.43 -10.80 -1.38
C SER A 148 -16.43 -11.86 -1.84
N PRO A 149 -16.17 -13.16 -1.65
CA PRO A 149 -14.95 -13.73 -1.05
C PRO A 149 -13.82 -13.99 -2.06
N PHE A 150 -14.10 -13.92 -3.36
CA PHE A 150 -13.21 -14.46 -4.41
C PHE A 150 -12.29 -13.44 -5.09
N GLY A 151 -12.45 -12.14 -4.82
CA GLY A 151 -11.62 -11.05 -5.31
C GLY A 151 -10.64 -10.52 -4.26
N LYS A 152 -10.24 -9.24 -4.39
CA LYS A 152 -9.20 -8.61 -3.53
C LYS A 152 -9.65 -8.34 -2.08
N GLY A 153 -10.95 -8.47 -1.77
CA GLY A 153 -11.49 -8.29 -0.43
C GLY A 153 -11.21 -9.43 0.55
N GLY A 154 -10.80 -10.60 0.04
CA GLY A 154 -10.57 -11.79 0.85
C GLY A 154 -11.85 -12.47 1.32
N LEU A 155 -11.71 -13.54 2.10
CA LEU A 155 -12.84 -14.41 2.47
C LEU A 155 -13.91 -13.71 3.32
N ASN A 156 -13.49 -12.85 4.24
CA ASN A 156 -14.41 -12.15 5.13
C ASN A 156 -14.81 -10.80 4.54
N ALA A 157 -16.01 -10.75 3.96
CA ALA A 157 -16.57 -9.57 3.32
C ALA A 157 -16.71 -8.33 4.22
N TYR A 158 -16.62 -8.48 5.54
CA TYR A 158 -16.74 -7.38 6.50
C TYR A 158 -15.40 -6.98 7.13
N ALA A 159 -14.32 -7.73 6.90
CA ALA A 159 -13.05 -7.51 7.57
C ALA A 159 -12.43 -6.17 7.17
N TYR A 160 -11.98 -5.42 8.17
CA TYR A 160 -11.10 -4.27 7.98
C TYR A 160 -9.65 -4.69 8.17
N CYS A 161 -8.76 -4.29 7.25
CA CYS A 161 -7.32 -4.58 7.32
C CYS A 161 -6.94 -6.06 7.49
N LEU A 162 -7.82 -6.99 7.12
CA LEU A 162 -7.68 -8.42 7.41
C LEU A 162 -7.41 -8.70 8.90
N GLY A 163 -7.93 -7.86 9.80
CA GLY A 163 -7.72 -7.96 11.24
C GLY A 163 -6.44 -7.29 11.77
N ASP A 164 -5.63 -6.67 10.91
CA ASP A 164 -4.36 -6.04 11.31
C ASP A 164 -4.32 -4.53 10.95
N PRO A 165 -5.10 -3.69 11.66
CA PRO A 165 -5.18 -2.25 11.39
C PRO A 165 -3.94 -1.47 11.82
N LEU A 166 -3.02 -2.07 12.60
CA LEU A 166 -1.77 -1.41 13.00
C LEU A 166 -0.73 -1.42 11.88
N ASN A 167 -0.69 -2.49 11.08
CA ASN A 167 0.27 -2.64 10.00
C ASN A 167 -0.31 -2.38 8.61
N ARG A 168 -1.64 -2.18 8.49
CA ARG A 168 -2.33 -2.01 7.21
C ARG A 168 -3.34 -0.90 7.26
N THR A 169 -3.61 -0.30 6.10
CA THR A 169 -4.71 0.64 5.92
C THR A 169 -5.53 0.24 4.70
N ASP A 170 -6.82 0.56 4.69
CA ASP A 170 -7.68 0.37 3.53
C ASP A 170 -8.39 1.69 3.15
N PRO A 171 -7.69 2.63 2.47
CA PRO A 171 -8.27 3.89 2.02
C PRO A 171 -9.38 3.70 0.98
N SER A 172 -9.40 2.56 0.28
CA SER A 172 -10.40 2.24 -0.73
C SER A 172 -11.69 1.65 -0.15
N GLY A 173 -11.62 1.19 1.10
CA GLY A 173 -12.64 0.35 1.70
C GLY A 173 -12.89 -0.92 0.90
N ARG A 174 -11.93 -1.47 0.14
CA ARG A 174 -12.08 -2.69 -0.67
C ARG A 174 -11.00 -3.71 -0.34
N SER A 175 -9.75 -3.27 -0.36
CA SER A 175 -8.60 -4.13 -0.09
C SER A 175 -7.56 -3.35 0.70
N PRO A 176 -7.08 -3.90 1.82
CA PRO A 176 -6.02 -3.26 2.56
C PRO A 176 -4.70 -3.34 1.81
N TRP A 177 -3.89 -2.31 1.93
CA TRP A 177 -2.49 -2.32 1.54
C TRP A 177 -1.62 -2.22 2.80
N GLN A 178 -0.43 -2.81 2.73
CA GLN A 178 0.51 -2.84 3.85
C GLN A 178 1.24 -1.51 3.96
N LEU A 179 1.40 -1.01 5.19
CA LEU A 179 2.18 0.19 5.43
C LEU A 179 3.65 -0.08 5.18
N ALA A 180 4.10 0.30 4.00
CA ALA A 180 5.48 0.68 3.77
C ALA A 180 5.88 1.68 4.87
N LYS A 181 6.89 1.39 5.70
CA LYS A 181 7.43 2.37 6.65
C LYS A 181 7.99 3.56 5.87
N LEU A 182 7.16 4.58 5.66
CA LEU A 182 7.43 5.83 4.94
C LEU A 182 8.49 6.68 5.66
N LEU A 183 9.75 6.33 5.45
CA LEU A 183 10.88 7.28 5.48
C LEU A 183 11.75 7.08 4.24
N VAL A 184 11.15 7.21 3.05
CA VAL A 184 11.90 7.50 1.83
C VAL A 184 11.58 8.94 1.44
N LYS A 185 12.20 9.90 2.15
CA LYS A 185 12.39 11.23 1.57
C LYS A 185 13.20 11.02 0.30
N SER A 186 12.67 11.47 -0.84
CA SER A 186 13.40 11.61 -2.08
C SER A 186 14.68 12.42 -1.83
N ARG A 187 15.80 11.74 -1.64
CA ARG A 187 17.13 12.37 -1.71
C ARG A 187 17.80 11.83 -2.95
N GLN A 188 18.16 12.77 -3.81
CA GLN A 188 18.83 12.61 -5.08
C GLN A 188 19.90 11.51 -5.03
N SER A 189 19.98 10.73 -6.10
CA SER A 189 21.00 9.72 -6.33
C SER A 189 22.39 10.32 -6.11
N ALA A 190 23.02 10.00 -4.97
CA ALA A 190 24.42 10.30 -4.75
C ALA A 190 25.25 9.38 -5.67
N LYS A 191 25.95 9.99 -6.64
CA LYS A 191 27.02 9.31 -7.38
C LYS A 191 28.22 9.20 -6.45
N HIS A 192 28.58 7.99 -6.06
CA HIS A 192 29.93 7.68 -5.63
C HIS A 192 30.41 6.44 -6.40
N SER A 193 31.66 6.49 -6.88
CA SER A 193 32.42 5.38 -7.46
C SER A 193 31.73 4.56 -8.56
N GLY A 194 31.14 5.20 -9.58
CA GLY A 194 30.55 4.48 -10.73
C GLY A 194 29.37 3.55 -10.37
N THR A 195 28.87 3.63 -9.14
CA THR A 195 27.89 2.73 -8.57
C THR A 195 26.52 3.42 -8.58
N PHE A 196 25.53 2.80 -9.22
CA PHE A 196 24.18 3.36 -9.32
C PHE A 196 23.34 2.87 -8.13
N PHE A 197 23.17 3.74 -7.13
CA PHE A 197 22.28 3.48 -6.01
C PHE A 197 20.86 3.93 -6.35
N LYS A 198 19.88 3.05 -6.12
CA LYS A 198 18.47 3.37 -6.22
C LYS A 198 17.79 3.17 -4.87
N PRO A 199 16.87 4.06 -4.47
CA PRO A 199 16.00 3.77 -3.35
C PRO A 199 15.16 2.53 -3.68
N ALA A 200 15.05 1.63 -2.72
CA ALA A 200 14.33 0.37 -2.83
C ALA A 200 13.58 0.11 -1.51
N GLU A 201 12.34 -0.35 -1.60
CA GLU A 201 11.51 -0.72 -0.46
C GLU A 201 11.51 -2.24 -0.32
N ILE A 202 11.98 -2.80 0.80
CA ILE A 202 11.83 -4.23 1.06
C ILE A 202 10.37 -4.48 1.39
N VAL A 203 9.72 -5.30 0.56
CA VAL A 203 8.32 -5.62 0.73
C VAL A 203 8.13 -6.98 1.40
N ASP A 204 9.09 -7.89 1.23
CA ASP A 204 9.07 -9.16 1.94
C ASP A 204 10.50 -9.64 2.23
N GLN A 205 10.73 -10.18 3.43
CA GLN A 205 11.90 -10.99 3.72
C GLN A 205 11.43 -12.43 3.80
N ILE A 206 11.69 -13.19 2.74
CA ILE A 206 11.50 -14.64 2.73
C ILE A 206 12.74 -15.23 3.44
N GLY A 207 12.85 -14.92 4.74
CA GLY A 207 13.96 -15.31 5.60
C GLY A 207 15.24 -14.47 5.47
N ALA A 208 16.35 -15.00 6.00
CA ALA A 208 17.62 -14.27 6.17
C ALA A 208 18.35 -13.97 4.85
N ASP A 209 18.12 -14.77 3.80
CA ASP A 209 18.94 -14.78 2.58
C ASP A 209 18.15 -14.50 1.30
N ALA A 210 16.83 -14.29 1.39
CA ALA A 210 16.01 -13.91 0.25
C ALA A 210 15.12 -12.70 0.56
N THR A 211 15.16 -11.72 -0.34
CA THR A 211 14.54 -10.42 -0.15
C THR A 211 13.77 -10.02 -1.39
N ILE A 212 12.48 -9.75 -1.23
CA ILE A 212 11.67 -9.09 -2.24
C ILE A 212 11.65 -7.60 -1.94
N PHE A 213 11.96 -6.79 -2.95
CA PHE A 213 11.95 -5.34 -2.81
C PHE A 213 11.49 -4.62 -4.08
N VAL A 214 10.88 -3.46 -3.93
CA VAL A 214 10.33 -2.66 -5.01
C VAL A 214 11.21 -1.43 -5.27
N ASP A 215 11.49 -1.14 -6.54
CA ASP A 215 12.18 0.08 -6.97
C ASP A 215 11.51 0.73 -8.20
N GLY A 216 11.92 1.96 -8.52
CA GLY A 216 11.50 2.65 -9.74
C GLY A 216 12.44 2.37 -10.92
N TYR A 217 11.90 2.01 -12.08
CA TYR A 217 12.65 1.79 -13.32
C TYR A 217 11.89 2.30 -14.55
N LYS A 218 12.52 3.21 -15.32
CA LYS A 218 11.95 3.81 -16.54
C LYS A 218 10.51 4.35 -16.34
N GLY A 219 10.28 5.03 -15.22
CA GLY A 219 8.97 5.61 -14.90
C GLY A 219 7.90 4.62 -14.44
N LYS A 220 8.22 3.33 -14.27
CA LYS A 220 7.31 2.30 -13.75
C LYS A 220 7.89 1.64 -12.49
N LEU A 221 7.03 1.03 -11.68
CA LEU A 221 7.47 0.19 -10.57
C LEU A 221 8.09 -1.09 -11.10
N ARG A 222 9.09 -1.62 -10.38
CA ARG A 222 9.73 -2.90 -10.65
C ARG A 222 9.89 -3.68 -9.37
N LEU A 223 9.52 -4.94 -9.44
CA LEU A 223 9.69 -5.89 -8.35
C LEU A 223 11.05 -6.58 -8.47
N ASN A 224 11.76 -6.72 -7.36
CA ASN A 224 13.08 -7.33 -7.33
C ASN A 224 13.05 -8.51 -6.37
N ILE A 225 13.60 -9.63 -6.80
CA ILE A 225 13.70 -10.85 -6.01
C ILE A 225 15.19 -11.14 -5.87
N SER A 226 15.73 -11.01 -4.67
CA SER A 226 17.12 -11.32 -4.34
C SER A 226 17.17 -12.62 -3.56
N GLY A 227 18.12 -13.49 -3.88
CA GLY A 227 18.31 -14.74 -3.14
C GLY A 227 19.41 -15.61 -3.74
N HIS A 228 19.72 -16.72 -3.06
CA HIS A 228 20.62 -17.75 -3.60
C HIS A 228 19.81 -18.77 -4.41
N GLY A 229 20.24 -19.00 -5.65
CA GLY A 229 19.72 -20.08 -6.49
C GLY A 229 20.43 -21.39 -6.15
N ALA A 230 19.69 -22.49 -6.11
CA ALA A 230 20.24 -23.83 -6.06
C ALA A 230 19.56 -24.70 -7.12
N SER A 231 20.29 -25.67 -7.65
CA SER A 231 19.79 -26.62 -8.65
C SER A 231 19.28 -27.89 -7.96
N LEU A 232 18.11 -28.36 -8.37
CA LEU A 232 17.62 -29.70 -8.03
C LEU A 232 18.33 -30.78 -8.87
N PRO A 233 18.29 -32.06 -8.45
CA PRO A 233 18.80 -33.17 -9.25
C PRO A 233 18.16 -33.30 -10.64
N ASP A 234 16.94 -32.78 -10.82
CA ASP A 234 16.23 -32.68 -12.11
C ASP A 234 16.65 -31.45 -12.95
N GLY A 235 17.63 -30.70 -12.45
CA GLY A 235 18.19 -29.50 -13.08
C GLY A 235 17.36 -28.23 -12.88
N SER A 236 16.15 -28.29 -12.31
CA SER A 236 15.33 -27.11 -12.07
C SER A 236 15.96 -26.19 -11.01
N LEU A 237 15.93 -24.88 -11.29
CA LEU A 237 16.44 -23.84 -10.38
C LEU A 237 15.34 -23.43 -9.41
N TYR A 238 15.66 -23.45 -8.11
CA TYR A 238 14.78 -22.96 -7.06
C TYR A 238 15.51 -21.94 -6.18
N LEU A 239 14.74 -21.13 -5.47
CA LEU A 239 15.27 -20.21 -4.48
C LEU A 239 15.43 -20.98 -3.16
N LYS A 240 16.67 -21.08 -2.67
CA LYS A 240 17.00 -21.81 -1.44
C LYS A 240 16.97 -20.88 -0.23
N TYR A 241 16.28 -21.30 0.83
CA TYR A 241 16.20 -20.61 2.11
C TYR A 241 16.46 -21.60 3.25
N GLY A 242 17.63 -21.55 3.89
CA GLY A 242 17.99 -22.54 4.92
C GLY A 242 17.87 -23.97 4.38
N SER A 243 16.94 -24.76 4.94
CA SER A 243 16.59 -26.13 4.49
C SER A 243 15.35 -26.20 3.58
N GLN A 244 14.71 -25.06 3.28
CA GLN A 244 13.50 -24.98 2.45
C GLN A 244 13.81 -24.53 1.02
N ASN A 245 13.03 -25.07 0.07
CA ASN A 245 13.16 -24.82 -1.35
C ASN A 245 11.88 -24.16 -1.87
N PHE A 246 11.99 -23.00 -2.50
CA PHE A 246 10.84 -22.29 -3.07
C PHE A 246 10.80 -22.46 -4.59
N THR A 247 9.71 -23.07 -5.08
CA THR A 247 9.42 -23.21 -6.51
C THR A 247 8.93 -21.90 -7.12
N VAL A 248 8.99 -21.78 -8.44
CA VAL A 248 8.48 -20.60 -9.18
C VAL A 248 7.01 -20.37 -8.90
N ASP A 249 6.18 -21.41 -8.85
CA ASP A 249 4.74 -21.29 -8.58
C ASP A 249 4.46 -20.80 -7.16
N ALA A 250 5.23 -21.25 -6.16
CA ALA A 250 5.11 -20.76 -4.80
C ALA A 250 5.48 -19.27 -4.71
N ILE A 251 6.53 -18.85 -5.43
CA ILE A 251 6.94 -17.45 -5.52
C ILE A 251 5.89 -16.62 -6.24
N ALA A 252 5.42 -17.05 -7.42
CA ALA A 252 4.41 -16.34 -8.20
C ALA A 252 3.07 -16.25 -7.46
N GLY A 253 2.64 -17.31 -6.78
CA GLY A 253 1.45 -17.32 -5.93
C GLY A 253 1.58 -16.36 -4.75
N SER A 254 2.75 -16.35 -4.09
CA SER A 254 3.04 -15.38 -3.03
C SER A 254 3.01 -13.94 -3.56
N LEU A 255 3.66 -13.67 -4.70
CA LEU A 255 3.66 -12.35 -5.34
C LEU A 255 2.25 -11.91 -5.73
N ALA A 256 1.46 -12.77 -6.36
CA ALA A 256 0.09 -12.45 -6.74
C ALA A 256 -0.85 -12.26 -5.53
N SER A 257 -0.51 -12.87 -4.38
CA SER A 257 -1.25 -12.66 -3.12
C SER A 257 -0.88 -11.36 -2.42
N GLN A 258 0.35 -10.88 -2.60
CA GLN A 258 0.89 -9.70 -1.94
C GLN A 258 0.78 -8.43 -2.79
N PHE A 259 0.80 -8.56 -4.12
CA PHE A 259 0.90 -7.45 -5.06
C PHE A 259 -0.14 -7.52 -6.17
N ASN A 260 -0.59 -6.35 -6.63
CA ASN A 260 -1.21 -6.23 -7.94
C ASN A 260 -0.11 -6.17 -9.01
N LEU A 261 0.13 -7.29 -9.68
CA LEU A 261 1.24 -7.39 -10.64
C LEU A 261 1.13 -6.40 -11.81
N ASP A 262 -0.07 -5.95 -12.15
CA ASP A 262 -0.32 -4.94 -13.19
C ASP A 262 0.30 -3.56 -12.87
N ASP A 263 0.58 -3.27 -11.59
CA ASP A 263 1.21 -2.01 -11.18
C ASP A 263 2.71 -1.97 -11.53
N PHE A 264 3.28 -3.13 -11.87
CA PHE A 264 4.70 -3.31 -12.14
C PHE A 264 4.96 -3.40 -13.64
N GLY A 265 5.98 -2.70 -14.11
CA GLY A 265 6.42 -2.80 -15.50
C GLY A 265 7.34 -3.99 -15.77
N SER A 266 7.94 -4.58 -14.74
CA SER A 266 8.88 -5.70 -14.85
C SER A 266 9.23 -6.32 -13.49
N ILE A 267 9.84 -7.50 -13.53
CA ILE A 267 10.50 -8.15 -12.38
C ILE A 267 12.00 -8.26 -12.67
N ARG A 268 12.85 -8.20 -11.65
CA ARG A 268 14.28 -8.50 -11.73
C ARG A 268 14.68 -9.55 -10.69
N THR A 269 15.26 -10.65 -11.13
CA THR A 269 15.76 -11.73 -10.27
C THR A 269 17.26 -11.53 -10.02
N LEU A 270 17.65 -11.02 -8.86
CA LEU A 270 19.05 -10.95 -8.41
C LEU A 270 19.44 -12.31 -7.80
N ILE A 271 19.49 -13.32 -8.65
CA ILE A 271 19.72 -14.73 -8.32
C ILE A 271 20.73 -15.26 -9.36
N CYS A 272 21.79 -15.94 -8.91
CA CYS A 272 22.79 -16.53 -9.81
C CYS A 272 22.13 -17.54 -10.75
N HIS A 273 22.58 -17.58 -12.01
CA HIS A 273 22.14 -18.54 -13.03
C HIS A 273 20.62 -18.52 -13.33
N SER A 274 19.87 -17.50 -12.91
CA SER A 274 18.41 -17.45 -13.10
C SER A 274 17.95 -17.41 -14.56
N ALA A 275 18.84 -17.06 -15.49
CA ALA A 275 18.60 -17.10 -16.93
C ALA A 275 19.07 -18.40 -17.60
N GLU A 276 19.76 -19.28 -16.88
CA GLU A 276 20.24 -20.55 -17.42
C GLU A 276 19.15 -21.60 -17.41
N THR A 277 19.20 -22.45 -18.42
CA THR A 277 18.33 -23.61 -18.55
C THR A 277 18.97 -24.80 -17.85
N PRO A 278 18.17 -25.62 -17.14
CA PRO A 278 18.62 -26.90 -16.56
C PRO A 278 19.49 -27.71 -17.54
N GLY A 279 20.75 -27.96 -17.18
CA GLY A 279 21.64 -28.81 -17.99
C GLY A 279 21.10 -30.24 -18.03
N ASN A 280 20.83 -30.75 -19.24
CA ASN A 280 20.25 -32.06 -19.63
C ASN A 280 18.78 -32.07 -20.09
N ILE A 281 18.08 -30.92 -20.19
CA ILE A 281 16.72 -30.89 -20.74
C ILE A 281 16.67 -29.99 -21.98
N SER A 282 16.72 -30.59 -23.17
CA SER A 282 16.34 -29.91 -24.41
C SER A 282 14.89 -29.40 -24.28
N GLY A 283 14.70 -28.08 -24.29
CA GLY A 283 13.39 -27.44 -24.09
C GLY A 283 13.08 -27.03 -22.64
N GLY A 284 14.01 -27.17 -21.69
CA GLY A 284 13.86 -26.68 -20.32
C GLY A 284 13.73 -25.15 -20.28
N ARG A 285 12.78 -24.62 -19.51
CA ARG A 285 12.62 -23.16 -19.28
C ARG A 285 13.49 -22.70 -18.11
N SER A 286 14.21 -21.59 -18.26
CA SER A 286 14.96 -20.97 -17.16
C SER A 286 14.04 -20.50 -16.04
N PHE A 287 14.56 -20.33 -14.82
CA PHE A 287 13.78 -19.78 -13.70
C PHE A 287 13.12 -18.44 -14.06
N ALA A 288 13.87 -17.56 -14.73
CA ALA A 288 13.35 -16.27 -15.18
C ALA A 288 12.24 -16.40 -16.25
N GLN A 289 12.33 -17.37 -17.17
CA GLN A 289 11.27 -17.63 -18.15
C GLN A 289 10.02 -18.19 -17.49
N GLN A 290 10.16 -19.16 -16.59
CA GLN A 290 9.03 -19.73 -15.83
C GLN A 290 8.33 -18.64 -15.00
N LEU A 291 9.10 -17.78 -14.35
CA LEU A 291 8.53 -16.67 -13.58
C LEU A 291 7.82 -15.66 -14.50
N ALA A 292 8.36 -15.37 -15.68
CA ALA A 292 7.72 -14.48 -16.65
C ALA A 292 6.38 -15.03 -17.13
N ASP A 293 6.33 -16.33 -17.41
CA ASP A 293 5.09 -17.03 -17.77
C ASP A 293 4.08 -17.00 -16.62
N ALA A 294 4.52 -17.25 -15.38
CA ALA A 294 3.64 -17.29 -14.21
C ALA A 294 3.10 -15.91 -13.81
N THR A 295 3.93 -14.87 -13.83
CA THR A 295 3.55 -13.52 -13.40
C THR A 295 3.00 -12.65 -14.53
N GLN A 296 3.14 -13.08 -15.79
CA GLN A 296 2.78 -12.32 -16.99
C GLN A 296 3.46 -10.93 -17.04
N LEU A 297 4.68 -10.84 -16.49
CA LEU A 297 5.50 -9.64 -16.48
C LEU A 297 6.84 -9.95 -17.17
N PRO A 298 7.47 -8.98 -17.85
CA PRO A 298 8.84 -9.14 -18.30
C PRO A 298 9.77 -9.38 -17.10
N VAL A 299 10.56 -10.45 -17.13
CA VAL A 299 11.49 -10.81 -16.06
C VAL A 299 12.93 -10.67 -16.54
N LYS A 300 13.72 -9.87 -15.83
CA LYS A 300 15.16 -9.79 -16.03
C LYS A 300 15.89 -10.82 -15.17
N GLY A 301 16.52 -11.79 -15.82
CA GLY A 301 17.39 -12.80 -15.23
C GLY A 301 18.86 -12.64 -15.62
N PHE A 302 19.71 -13.48 -15.05
CA PHE A 302 21.16 -13.47 -15.30
C PHE A 302 21.69 -14.88 -15.50
N SER A 303 22.47 -15.09 -16.56
CA SER A 303 23.34 -16.27 -16.70
C SER A 303 24.63 -15.95 -15.99
N GLY A 304 25.16 -16.86 -15.18
CA GLY A 304 26.35 -16.67 -14.37
C GLY A 304 26.10 -16.07 -12.98
N GLU A 305 27.19 -15.79 -12.27
CA GLU A 305 27.15 -15.37 -10.88
C GLU A 305 26.83 -13.88 -10.74
N VAL A 306 25.85 -13.57 -9.88
CA VAL A 306 25.43 -12.19 -9.59
C VAL A 306 25.58 -11.90 -8.11
N THR A 307 26.23 -10.79 -7.78
CA THR A 307 26.32 -10.31 -6.40
C THR A 307 25.40 -9.11 -6.18
N ALA A 308 24.47 -9.24 -5.24
CA ALA A 308 23.72 -8.12 -4.69
C ALA A 308 24.31 -7.73 -3.33
N GLN A 309 24.82 -6.50 -3.19
CA GLN A 309 25.32 -6.03 -1.89
C GLN A 309 24.19 -5.45 -1.06
N ASN A 310 23.91 -6.10 0.08
CA ASN A 310 23.13 -5.53 1.17
C ASN A 310 24.04 -4.67 2.06
N LEU A 311 23.83 -3.36 2.10
CA LEU A 311 24.72 -2.41 2.76
C LEU A 311 24.70 -2.41 4.30
N ASN A 312 24.04 -3.37 4.99
CA ASN A 312 24.01 -3.33 6.46
C ASN A 312 23.71 -4.68 7.14
N LYS A 313 24.65 -5.63 7.12
CA LYS A 313 24.52 -6.90 7.86
C LYS A 313 24.68 -6.77 9.39
N LYS A 314 25.07 -5.60 9.94
CA LYS A 314 25.40 -5.45 11.37
C LYS A 314 24.39 -4.67 12.23
N THR A 315 23.40 -4.01 11.66
CA THR A 315 22.40 -3.27 12.46
C THR A 315 21.00 -3.72 12.10
N ARG A 316 20.23 -4.19 13.09
CA ARG A 316 18.81 -4.60 12.98
C ARG A 316 17.88 -3.39 12.70
N ARG A 317 18.24 -2.51 11.77
CA ARG A 317 17.42 -1.38 11.30
C ARG A 317 16.89 -1.67 9.90
N PRO A 318 15.67 -1.22 9.56
CA PRO A 318 15.10 -1.44 8.23
C PRO A 318 16.00 -0.83 7.15
N LEU A 319 16.36 -1.66 6.17
CA LEU A 319 17.31 -1.40 5.09
C LEU A 319 16.85 -0.20 4.24
N ALA A 320 17.59 0.92 4.28
CA ALA A 320 17.23 2.12 3.54
C ALA A 320 17.89 2.24 2.15
N LYS A 321 18.77 1.32 1.74
CA LYS A 321 19.48 1.36 0.45
C LYS A 321 19.87 -0.04 -0.03
N ILE A 322 19.25 -0.54 -1.10
CA ILE A 322 19.74 -1.72 -1.82
C ILE A 322 20.35 -1.24 -3.14
N GLY A 323 21.67 -1.38 -3.25
CA GLY A 323 22.40 -1.08 -4.47
C GLY A 323 22.74 -2.36 -5.21
N VAL A 324 22.51 -2.40 -6.53
CA VAL A 324 23.22 -3.37 -7.36
C VAL A 324 24.59 -2.77 -7.63
N VAL A 325 25.58 -3.28 -6.92
CA VAL A 325 26.95 -2.80 -7.04
C VAL A 325 27.57 -3.42 -8.28
N LYS A 326 27.97 -2.58 -9.24
CA LYS A 326 28.84 -2.94 -10.35
C LYS A 326 30.26 -2.55 -9.96
N THR A 327 30.95 -3.33 -9.15
CA THR A 327 32.37 -3.10 -8.88
C THR A 327 33.15 -4.35 -9.23
N ASN A 328 33.95 -4.24 -10.29
CA ASN A 328 35.04 -5.13 -10.77
C ASN A 328 34.82 -5.63 -12.24
N PRO A 329 35.81 -5.53 -13.16
CA PRO A 329 35.76 -6.04 -14.54
C PRO A 329 35.51 -7.55 -14.74
N HIS A 330 35.46 -8.38 -13.68
CA HIS A 330 35.32 -9.85 -13.78
C HIS A 330 33.91 -10.37 -13.44
N TYR A 331 32.86 -9.72 -13.93
CA TYR A 331 31.51 -10.29 -13.82
C TYR A 331 31.30 -11.29 -14.95
N ASN A 332 31.35 -12.59 -14.63
CA ASN A 332 30.96 -13.68 -15.54
C ASN A 332 29.44 -13.81 -15.60
N TYR A 333 28.70 -12.71 -15.79
CA TYR A 333 27.24 -12.79 -15.97
C TYR A 333 26.74 -12.08 -17.22
N HIS A 334 25.72 -12.66 -17.83
CA HIS A 334 24.98 -12.08 -18.96
C HIS A 334 23.52 -11.86 -18.58
N ALA A 335 23.06 -10.60 -18.62
CA ALA A 335 21.70 -10.26 -18.23
C ALA A 335 20.72 -10.43 -19.40
N LEU A 336 19.70 -11.26 -19.23
CA LEU A 336 18.68 -11.56 -20.24
C LEU A 336 17.30 -11.13 -19.74
N THR A 337 16.45 -10.66 -20.65
CA THR A 337 15.05 -10.34 -20.34
C THR A 337 14.16 -11.35 -21.03
N PHE A 338 13.35 -12.02 -20.22
CA PHE A 338 12.40 -13.02 -20.66
C PHE A 338 11.01 -12.39 -20.67
N TYR A 339 10.29 -12.60 -21.76
CA TYR A 339 8.91 -12.15 -21.90
C TYR A 339 7.99 -13.37 -21.75
N PRO A 340 6.76 -13.18 -21.26
CA PRO A 340 5.78 -14.26 -21.19
C PRO A 340 5.59 -14.87 -22.58
N GLN A 341 5.84 -16.17 -22.71
CA GLN A 341 5.70 -16.90 -23.98
C GLN A 341 4.39 -17.68 -24.05
N THR A 342 3.75 -17.90 -22.91
CA THR A 342 2.46 -18.58 -22.83
C THR A 342 1.34 -17.56 -22.57
N PRO A 343 0.27 -17.53 -23.37
CA PRO A 343 -0.92 -16.77 -23.04
C PRO A 343 -1.52 -17.33 -21.75
N ARG A 344 -2.09 -16.45 -20.92
CA ARG A 344 -2.70 -16.75 -19.62
C ARG A 344 -3.34 -18.15 -19.64
N THR A 345 -2.64 -19.16 -19.11
CA THR A 345 -3.27 -20.45 -18.87
C THR A 345 -4.38 -20.16 -17.86
N SER A 346 -5.61 -20.44 -18.26
CA SER A 346 -6.83 -20.31 -17.47
C SER A 346 -6.85 -21.23 -16.22
N ALA A 347 -5.69 -21.73 -15.80
CA ALA A 347 -5.47 -22.63 -14.68
C ALA A 347 -5.19 -21.91 -13.34
N ILE A 348 -5.18 -20.57 -13.32
CA ILE A 348 -5.48 -19.81 -12.09
C ILE A 348 -6.95 -19.33 -12.15
N ARG A 349 -7.86 -20.21 -12.58
CA ARG A 349 -9.22 -20.21 -12.03
C ARG A 349 -9.12 -20.98 -10.72
N ARG A 350 -9.34 -20.28 -9.62
CA ARG A 350 -9.35 -20.83 -8.26
C ARG A 350 -10.36 -21.99 -8.16
N PRO A 351 -10.09 -23.07 -7.41
CA PRO A 351 -11.12 -23.70 -6.60
C PRO A 351 -11.66 -22.74 -5.54
#